data_AF-A0A4R6L8V8-F1
#
_entry.id   AF-A0A4R6L8V8-F1
#
_cell.length_a   1.000
_cell.length_b   1.000
_cell.length_c   1.000
_cell.angle_alpha   90.00
_cell.angle_beta   90.00
_cell.angle_gamma   90.00
#
_symmetry.space_group_name_H-M   'P 1'
#
loop_
_entity.id
_entity.type
_entity.pdbx_description
1 polymer ?
#
loop_
_entity_poly.entity_id
_entity_poly.type
_entity_poly.pdbx_seq_one_letter_code
_entity_poly.pdbx_strand_id
1 'polypeptide(L)'
;MINFILFIVAYLLYLPLSLWNFCLVGDKKGYFRSSAITIDKLANREFRTLWNKLLKVESGYKFGSENETISSVLGKNQRDGTLSKAGNKLASFLDWLDKEHCKNSIEN
;
A
#
# COMPACT_ATOMS: atom_id res chain seq x y z
N MET A 1 10.34 -12.70 -22.63
CA MET A 1 11.66 -12.25 -22.14
C MET A 1 11.74 -10.73 -22.03
N ILE A 2 11.40 -9.95 -23.06
CA ILE A 2 11.48 -8.47 -23.03
C ILE A 2 10.67 -7.86 -21.86
N ASN A 3 9.41 -8.26 -21.66
CA ASN A 3 8.58 -7.72 -20.57
C ASN A 3 9.15 -8.00 -19.17
N PHE A 4 9.81 -9.15 -19.00
CA PHE A 4 10.46 -9.50 -17.74
C PHE A 4 11.70 -8.64 -17.48
N ILE A 5 12.46 -8.32 -18.53
CA ILE A 5 13.59 -7.39 -18.44
C ILE A 5 13.08 -5.98 -18.09
N LEU A 6 12.02 -5.50 -18.75
CA LEU A 6 11.41 -4.21 -18.44
C LEU A 6 10.96 -4.13 -16.97
N PHE A 7 10.36 -5.20 -16.46
CA PHE A 7 9.99 -5.30 -15.05
C PHE A 7 11.20 -5.16 -14.12
N ILE A 8 12.28 -5.92 -14.36
CA ILE A 8 13.50 -5.83 -13.55
C ILE A 8 14.09 -4.42 -13.60
N VAL A 9 14.21 -3.84 -14.79
CA VAL A 9 14.76 -2.50 -14.99
C VAL A 9 13.93 -1.46 -14.26
N ALA A 10 12.60 -1.54 -14.31
CA ALA A 10 11.71 -0.62 -13.60
C ALA A 10 11.95 -0.64 -12.07
N TYR A 11 12.03 -1.83 -11.47
CA TYR A 11 12.30 -1.96 -10.03
C TYR A 11 13.70 -1.46 -9.64
N LEU A 12 14.72 -1.78 -10.44
CA LEU A 12 16.09 -1.33 -10.20
C LEU A 12 16.24 0.19 -10.30
N LEU A 13 15.53 0.82 -11.24
CA LEU A 13 15.61 2.27 -11.46
C LEU A 13 14.74 3.07 -10.48
N TYR A 14 13.64 2.52 -9.97
CA TYR A 14 12.70 3.26 -9.13
C TYR A 14 13.35 3.91 -7.91
N LEU A 15 14.14 3.13 -7.15
CA LEU A 15 14.79 3.62 -5.93
C LEU A 15 15.83 4.72 -6.19
N PRO A 16 16.86 4.53 -7.05
CA PRO A 16 17.87 5.56 -7.28
C PRO A 16 17.27 6.83 -7.91
N LEU A 17 16.29 6.70 -8.82
CA LEU A 17 15.62 7.87 -9.41
C LEU A 17 14.78 8.63 -8.39
N SER A 18 14.12 7.94 -7.46
CA SER A 18 13.36 8.59 -6.39
C SER A 18 14.27 9.42 -5.47
N LEU A 19 15.45 8.91 -5.14
CA LEU A 19 16.45 9.63 -4.35
C LEU A 19 17.05 10.81 -5.12
N TRP A 20 17.37 10.62 -6.41
CA TRP A 20 17.87 11.69 -7.26
C TRP A 20 16.85 12.82 -7.42
N ASN A 21 15.58 12.46 -7.66
CA ASN A 21 14.48 13.42 -7.79
C ASN A 21 14.29 14.23 -6.49
N PHE A 22 14.37 13.59 -5.31
CA PHE A 22 14.32 14.30 -4.04
C PHE A 22 15.37 15.41 -3.91
N CYS A 23 16.57 15.22 -4.48
CA CYS A 23 17.61 16.25 -4.50
C CYS A 23 17.26 17.45 -5.40
N LEU A 24 16.45 17.24 -6.43
CA LEU A 24 16.08 18.27 -7.42
C LEU A 24 14.79 19.02 -7.05
N VAL A 25 13.91 18.41 -6.26
CA VAL A 25 12.65 19.04 -5.85
C VAL A 25 12.93 20.28 -4.98
N GLY A 26 12.39 21.42 -5.42
CA GLY A 26 12.55 22.71 -4.72
C GLY A 26 11.86 22.76 -3.35
N ASP A 27 10.58 22.34 -3.27
CA ASP A 27 9.85 22.20 -2.00
C ASP A 27 9.73 20.73 -1.59
N LYS A 28 10.44 20.36 -0.53
CA LYS A 28 10.50 19.00 -0.02
C LYS A 28 9.34 18.67 0.92
N LYS A 29 8.51 19.65 1.28
CA LYS A 29 7.43 19.47 2.24
C LYS A 29 6.43 18.44 1.72
N GLY A 30 6.28 17.34 2.46
CA GLY A 30 5.35 16.27 2.11
C GLY A 30 5.80 15.35 0.98
N TYR A 31 7.00 15.53 0.40
CA TYR A 31 7.51 14.69 -0.70
C TYR A 31 7.48 13.20 -0.35
N PHE A 32 8.13 12.82 0.76
CA PHE A 32 8.17 11.42 1.18
C PHE A 32 6.79 10.87 1.55
N ARG A 33 5.90 11.70 2.09
CA ARG A 33 4.52 11.30 2.38
C ARG A 33 3.74 11.00 1.10
N SER A 34 3.83 11.89 0.09
CA SER A 34 3.19 11.68 -1.20
C SER A 34 3.74 10.46 -1.92
N SER A 35 5.06 10.26 -1.90
CA SER A 35 5.72 9.08 -2.46
C SER A 35 5.29 7.80 -1.75
N ALA A 36 5.22 7.80 -0.40
CA ALA A 36 4.74 6.66 0.37
C ALA A 36 3.29 6.30 0.02
N ILE A 37 2.39 7.28 -0.07
CA ILE A 37 0.99 7.05 -0.49
C ILE A 37 0.93 6.47 -1.90
N THR A 38 1.78 6.94 -2.81
CA THR A 38 1.83 6.45 -4.19
C THR A 38 2.25 4.98 -4.24
N ILE A 39 3.30 4.63 -3.51
CA ILE A 39 3.80 3.25 -3.41
C ILE A 39 2.73 2.35 -2.77
N ASP A 40 2.05 2.82 -1.75
CA ASP A 40 0.99 2.08 -1.06
C ASP A 40 -0.19 1.79 -1.99
N LYS A 41 -0.68 2.79 -2.73
CA LYS A 41 -1.74 2.62 -3.75
C LYS A 41 -1.30 1.65 -4.86
N LEU A 42 -0.06 1.78 -5.35
CA LEU A 42 0.52 0.86 -6.32
C LEU A 42 0.53 -0.56 -5.78
N ALA A 43 1.01 -0.76 -4.56
CA ALA A 43 1.11 -2.07 -3.93
C ALA A 43 -0.27 -2.71 -3.67
N ASN A 44 -1.29 -1.91 -3.33
CA ASN A 44 -2.68 -2.38 -3.24
C ASN A 44 -3.17 -2.94 -4.58
N ARG A 45 -2.93 -2.21 -5.67
CA ARG A 45 -3.33 -2.61 -7.04
C ARG A 45 -2.53 -3.80 -7.57
N GLU A 46 -1.21 -3.72 -7.51
CA GLU A 46 -0.30 -4.66 -8.15
C GLU A 46 -0.40 -6.04 -7.50
N PHE A 47 -0.40 -6.08 -6.17
CA PHE A 47 -0.43 -7.32 -5.40
C PHE A 47 -1.85 -7.71 -4.96
N ARG A 48 -2.89 -7.16 -5.62
CA ARG A 48 -4.30 -7.40 -5.27
C ARG A 48 -4.65 -8.88 -5.14
N THR A 49 -4.14 -9.74 -6.00
CA THR A 49 -4.40 -11.20 -5.95
C THR A 49 -3.81 -11.81 -4.68
N LEU A 50 -2.59 -11.41 -4.31
CA LEU A 50 -1.91 -11.85 -3.10
C LEU A 50 -2.67 -11.39 -1.85
N TRP A 51 -3.01 -10.10 -1.78
CA TRP A 51 -3.70 -9.51 -0.63
C TRP A 51 -5.11 -10.03 -0.44
N ASN A 52 -5.90 -10.16 -1.52
CA ASN A 52 -7.24 -10.74 -1.45
C ASN A 52 -7.24 -12.19 -0.98
N LYS A 53 -6.16 -12.95 -1.25
CA LYS A 53 -6.03 -14.34 -0.81
C LYS A 53 -5.56 -14.45 0.63
N LEU A 54 -4.65 -13.59 1.07
CA LEU A 54 -3.97 -13.73 2.35
C LEU A 54 -4.58 -12.89 3.48
N LEU A 55 -5.12 -11.71 3.19
CA LEU A 55 -5.41 -10.69 4.23
C LEU A 55 -6.90 -10.57 4.59
N LYS A 56 -7.81 -11.13 3.79
CA LYS A 56 -9.25 -11.09 4.04
C LYS A 56 -9.88 -12.47 3.93
N VAL A 57 -11.09 -12.62 4.48
CA VAL A 57 -11.97 -13.76 4.17
C VAL A 57 -12.68 -13.52 2.82
N GLU A 58 -13.34 -14.55 2.28
CA GLU A 58 -13.97 -14.49 0.96
C GLU A 58 -14.97 -13.33 0.83
N SER A 59 -15.81 -13.12 1.84
CA SER A 59 -16.82 -12.04 1.90
C SER A 59 -16.25 -10.65 2.18
N GLY A 60 -14.96 -10.52 2.47
CA GLY A 60 -14.33 -9.23 2.80
C GLY A 60 -14.20 -8.27 1.62
N TYR A 61 -14.09 -6.97 1.94
CA TYR A 61 -13.86 -5.89 0.97
C TYR A 61 -12.53 -6.10 0.22
N LYS A 62 -12.54 -5.96 -1.10
CA LYS A 62 -11.44 -6.40 -1.96
C LYS A 62 -10.30 -5.39 -2.05
N PHE A 63 -9.07 -5.90 -2.03
CA PHE A 63 -7.87 -5.16 -2.43
C PHE A 63 -7.86 -4.96 -3.95
N GLY A 64 -7.21 -3.89 -4.42
CA GLY A 64 -6.91 -3.69 -5.85
C GLY A 64 -7.47 -2.43 -6.51
N SER A 65 -8.16 -1.56 -5.76
CA SER A 65 -8.59 -0.26 -6.29
C SER A 65 -7.38 0.65 -6.55
N GLU A 66 -7.33 1.27 -7.73
CA GLU A 66 -6.15 2.02 -8.20
C GLU A 66 -5.83 3.24 -7.34
N ASN A 67 -6.84 3.83 -6.72
CA ASN A 67 -6.73 5.06 -5.94
C ASN A 67 -6.80 4.83 -4.43
N GLU A 68 -6.71 3.57 -3.97
CA GLU A 68 -6.89 3.20 -2.57
C GLU A 68 -5.62 2.57 -1.98
N THR A 69 -5.28 2.92 -0.75
CA THR A 69 -4.12 2.36 -0.03
C THR A 69 -4.43 0.99 0.57
N ILE A 70 -3.39 0.20 0.87
CA ILE A 70 -3.52 -1.07 1.61
C ILE A 70 -4.12 -0.80 2.99
N SER A 71 -3.69 0.27 3.68
CA SER A 71 -4.19 0.63 5.00
C SER A 71 -5.68 0.96 5.01
N SER A 72 -6.22 1.64 3.98
CA SER A 72 -7.66 1.88 3.82
C SER A 72 -8.44 0.57 3.71
N VAL A 73 -7.98 -0.33 2.85
CA VAL A 73 -8.62 -1.64 2.63
C VAL A 73 -8.58 -2.48 3.91
N LEU A 74 -7.45 -2.50 4.61
CA LEU A 74 -7.31 -3.15 5.91
C LEU A 74 -8.28 -2.56 6.92
N GLY A 75 -8.39 -1.23 7.00
CA GLY A 75 -9.32 -0.53 7.88
C GLY A 75 -10.78 -0.89 7.62
N LYS A 76 -11.22 -0.93 6.35
CA LYS A 76 -12.57 -1.35 5.97
C LYS A 76 -12.85 -2.79 6.42
N ASN A 77 -11.93 -3.71 6.14
CA ASN A 77 -12.08 -5.10 6.57
C ASN A 77 -11.97 -5.27 8.10
N GLN A 78 -11.20 -4.44 8.80
CA GLN A 78 -11.09 -4.44 10.27
C GLN A 78 -12.41 -3.99 10.90
N ARG A 79 -12.98 -2.89 10.40
CA ARG A 79 -14.30 -2.39 10.79
C ARG A 79 -15.38 -3.44 10.57
N ASP A 80 -15.33 -4.13 9.43
CA ASP A 80 -16.35 -5.10 9.03
C ASP A 80 -16.08 -6.51 9.61
N GLY A 81 -14.99 -6.72 10.35
CA GLY A 81 -14.64 -8.02 10.93
C GLY A 81 -14.29 -9.10 9.89
N THR A 82 -13.86 -8.71 8.70
CA THR A 82 -13.61 -9.59 7.54
C THR A 82 -12.12 -9.79 7.22
N LEU A 83 -11.22 -9.38 8.11
CA LEU A 83 -9.79 -9.70 8.03
C LEU A 83 -9.51 -11.17 8.31
N SER A 84 -8.55 -11.74 7.60
CA SER A 84 -7.97 -13.04 7.97
C SER A 84 -7.11 -12.92 9.23
N LYS A 85 -6.58 -14.04 9.76
CA LYS A 85 -5.59 -14.00 10.85
C LYS A 85 -4.34 -13.19 10.47
N ALA A 86 -3.88 -13.32 9.23
CA ALA A 86 -2.73 -12.56 8.73
C ALA A 86 -3.08 -11.08 8.55
N GLY A 87 -4.28 -10.78 8.03
CA GLY A 87 -4.82 -9.43 7.92
C GLY A 87 -4.89 -8.72 9.27
N ASN A 88 -5.42 -9.38 10.30
CA ASN A 88 -5.50 -8.83 11.65
C ASN A 88 -4.12 -8.51 12.24
N LYS A 89 -3.13 -9.40 12.05
CA LYS A 89 -1.75 -9.16 12.51
C LYS A 89 -1.14 -7.94 11.82
N LEU A 90 -1.32 -7.83 10.50
CA LEU A 90 -0.80 -6.69 9.74
C LEU A 90 -1.49 -5.38 10.14
N ALA A 91 -2.81 -5.37 10.24
CA ALA A 91 -3.58 -4.19 10.67
C ALA A 91 -3.18 -3.75 12.09
N SER A 92 -3.05 -4.70 13.02
CA SER A 92 -2.60 -4.41 14.40
C SER A 92 -1.17 -3.85 14.45
N PHE A 93 -0.28 -4.32 13.57
CA PHE A 93 1.08 -3.79 13.47
C PHE A 93 1.08 -2.33 12.98
N LEU A 94 0.25 -2.00 11.99
CA LEU A 94 0.09 -0.63 11.51
C LEU A 94 -0.54 0.28 12.59
N ASP A 95 -1.58 -0.19 13.27
CA ASP A 95 -2.23 0.53 14.37
C ASP A 95 -1.32 0.71 15.60
N TRP A 96 -0.28 -0.12 15.73
CA TRP A 96 0.77 0.04 16.74
C TRP A 96 1.81 1.09 16.35
N LEU A 97 2.18 1.16 15.07
CA LEU A 97 3.09 2.19 14.56
C LEU A 97 2.48 3.59 14.63
N ASP A 98 1.19 3.69 14.32
CA ASP A 98 0.41 4.92 14.37
C ASP A 98 -1.00 4.59 14.88
N LYS A 99 -1.43 5.24 15.96
CA LYS A 99 -2.64 4.82 16.69
C LYS A 99 -3.87 4.95 15.79
N GLU A 100 -4.62 3.86 15.63
CA GLU A 100 -5.79 3.77 14.74
C GLU A 100 -5.46 4.06 13.26
N HIS A 101 -4.22 3.82 12.82
CA HIS A 101 -3.74 4.07 11.46
C HIS A 101 -4.68 3.56 10.37
N CYS A 102 -5.11 2.29 10.47
CA CYS A 102 -5.95 1.67 9.43
C CYS A 102 -7.32 2.33 9.35
N LYS A 103 -7.92 2.63 10.50
CA LYS A 103 -9.22 3.30 10.59
C LYS A 103 -9.15 4.73 10.05
N ASN A 104 -8.10 5.47 10.40
CA ASN A 104 -7.84 6.83 9.90
C ASN A 104 -7.55 6.86 8.40
N SER A 105 -7.15 5.73 7.83
CA SER A 105 -6.86 5.60 6.39
C SER A 105 -8.11 5.37 5.53
N ILE A 106 -9.27 5.06 6.11
CA ILE A 106 -10.53 4.85 5.36
C ILE A 106 -11.05 6.15 4.72
N GLU A 107 -10.73 7.30 5.32
CA GLU A 107 -11.25 8.63 4.94
C GLU A 107 -10.30 9.44 4.04
N ASN A 108 -9.31 8.80 3.40
CA ASN A 108 -8.35 9.47 2.50
C ASN A 108 -8.47 9.06 1.03
#